data_AF-A0A143ZAC5-F1
#
_entry.id   AF-A0A143ZAC5-F1
#
_cell.length_a   1.000
_cell.length_b   1.000
_cell.length_c   1.000
_cell.angle_alpha   90.00
_cell.angle_beta   90.00
_cell.angle_gamma   90.00
#
_symmetry.space_group_name_H-M   'P 1'
#
loop_
_entity.id
_entity.type
_entity.pdbx_description
1 polymer ?
#
loop_
_entity_poly.entity_id
_entity_poly.type
_entity_poly.pdbx_seq_one_letter_code
_entity_poly.pdbx_strand_id
1 'polypeptide(L)' 'MERQPDIVPIQLDSQNDFDPMPHERKLAFEIKDMDRNRTVSVYQGIEKYILYALLKEL' A
#
# COMPACT_ATOMS: atom_id res chain seq x y z
N MET A 1 37.44 36.50 2.68
CA MET A 1 37.07 35.32 3.47
C MET A 1 35.56 35.26 3.51
N GLU A 2 34.94 34.41 2.69
CA GLU A 2 33.55 33.99 2.85
C GLU A 2 33.50 32.51 2.42
N ARG A 3 33.23 31.61 3.37
CA ARG A 3 33.05 30.17 3.09
C ARG A 3 31.62 30.00 2.59
N GLN A 4 31.45 29.64 1.32
CA GLN A 4 30.17 29.14 0.85
C GLN A 4 29.87 27.80 1.55
N PRO A 5 28.65 27.58 2.06
CA PRO A 5 28.25 26.28 2.57
C PRO A 5 28.01 25.31 1.40
N ASP A 6 28.67 24.14 1.41
CA ASP A 6 28.52 23.08 0.38
C ASP A 6 27.18 22.30 0.47
N ILE A 7 26.35 22.61 1.47
CA ILE A 7 25.07 21.91 1.67
C ILE A 7 23.95 22.81 1.19
N VAL A 8 23.41 22.49 0.02
CA VAL A 8 22.19 23.09 -0.52
C VAL A 8 20.99 22.36 0.10
N PRO A 9 20.07 23.06 0.78
CA PRO A 9 18.81 22.44 1.17
C PRO A 9 18.00 22.18 -0.10
N ILE A 10 17.80 20.90 -0.42
CA ILE A 10 16.83 20.51 -1.44
C ILE A 10 15.46 20.82 -0.84
N GLN A 11 14.80 21.87 -1.34
CA GLN A 11 13.37 22.00 -1.12
C GLN A 11 12.74 20.78 -1.78
N LEU A 12 12.24 19.83 -0.97
CA LEU A 12 11.28 18.88 -1.45
C LEU A 12 10.04 19.71 -1.82
N ASP A 13 10.00 20.14 -3.07
CA ASP A 13 8.75 20.50 -3.72
C ASP A 13 7.82 19.31 -3.50
N SER A 14 6.94 19.49 -2.52
CA SER A 14 5.92 18.53 -2.17
C SER A 14 4.80 18.63 -3.20
N GLN A 15 5.15 18.55 -4.48
CA GLN A 15 4.26 18.01 -5.49
C GLN A 15 4.29 16.50 -5.32
N ASN A 16 3.72 16.10 -4.19
CA ASN A 16 3.02 14.84 -4.09
C ASN A 16 1.85 14.96 -5.07
N ASP A 17 2.12 14.70 -6.35
CA ASP A 17 1.13 14.22 -7.30
C ASP A 17 0.67 12.84 -6.78
N PHE A 18 -0.04 12.85 -5.65
CA PHE A 18 -1.04 11.85 -5.37
C PHE A 18 -2.13 12.12 -6.39
N ASP A 19 -1.90 11.62 -7.61
CA ASP A 19 -2.97 11.30 -8.53
C ASP A 19 -3.96 10.46 -7.72
N PRO A 20 -5.17 10.95 -7.39
CA PRO A 20 -6.20 10.12 -6.80
C PRO A 20 -6.82 9.31 -7.94
N MET A 21 -6.01 8.73 -8.82
CA MET A 21 -6.49 7.70 -9.71
C MET A 21 -6.73 6.51 -8.80
N PRO A 22 -7.99 6.08 -8.57
CA PRO A 22 -8.24 4.90 -7.77
C PRO A 22 -7.54 3.80 -8.53
N HIS A 23 -6.37 3.38 -8.05
CA HIS A 23 -5.68 2.25 -8.63
C HIS A 23 -6.69 1.12 -8.53
N GLU A 24 -7.26 0.71 -9.68
CA GLU A 24 -8.18 -0.41 -9.73
C GLU A 24 -7.49 -1.52 -8.96
N ARG A 25 -8.05 -1.86 -7.79
CA ARG A 25 -7.43 -2.82 -6.90
C ARG A 25 -7.38 -4.12 -7.69
N LYS A 26 -6.19 -4.51 -8.13
CA LYS A 26 -6.01 -5.74 -8.90
C LYS A 26 -6.21 -6.90 -7.95
N LEU A 27 -7.14 -7.80 -8.28
CA LEU A 27 -7.31 -9.03 -7.51
C LEU A 27 -6.01 -9.84 -7.57
N ALA A 28 -5.48 -10.23 -6.42
CA ALA A 28 -4.31 -11.09 -6.33
C ALA A 28 -4.73 -12.55 -6.31
N PHE A 29 -5.63 -12.93 -5.40
CA PHE A 29 -6.16 -14.29 -5.26
C PHE A 29 -7.47 -14.30 -4.47
N GLU A 30 -8.17 -15.43 -4.50
CA GLU A 30 -9.38 -15.67 -3.70
C GLU A 30 -9.18 -16.88 -2.79
N ILE A 31 -9.78 -16.82 -1.60
CA ILE A 31 -9.79 -17.91 -0.64
C ILE A 31 -11.23 -18.37 -0.47
N LYS A 32 -11.48 -19.66 -0.65
CA LYS A 32 -12.78 -20.28 -0.36
C LYS A 32 -12.72 -20.87 1.04
N ASP A 33 -13.49 -20.28 1.96
CA ASP A 33 -13.74 -20.81 3.29
C ASP A 33 -14.99 -21.70 3.20
N MET A 34 -14.73 -23.02 3.18
CA MET A 34 -15.77 -24.05 3.05
C MET A 34 -16.59 -24.21 4.32
N ASP A 35 -15.99 -23.95 5.49
CA ASP A 35 -16.65 -24.11 6.79
C ASP A 35 -17.74 -23.06 7.00
N ARG A 36 -17.50 -21.83 6.52
CA ARG A 36 -18.46 -20.72 6.59
C ARG A 36 -19.14 -20.41 5.26
N ASN A 37 -18.89 -21.23 4.23
CA ASN A 37 -19.43 -21.06 2.88
C ASN A 37 -19.27 -19.63 2.33
N ARG A 38 -18.07 -19.05 2.49
CA ARG A 38 -17.75 -17.68 2.03
C ARG A 38 -16.51 -17.66 1.15
N THR A 39 -16.42 -16.65 0.28
CA THR A 39 -15.23 -16.37 -0.53
C THR A 39 -14.62 -15.06 -0.09
N VAL A 40 -13.31 -15.05 0.17
CA VAL A 40 -12.53 -13.86 0.53
C VAL A 40 -11.63 -13.50 -0.65
N SER A 41 -11.90 -12.36 -1.27
CA SER A 41 -11.09 -11.82 -2.38
C SER A 41 -9.97 -10.93 -1.83
N VAL A 42 -8.71 -11.29 -2.12
CA VAL A 42 -7.51 -10.59 -1.67
C VAL A 42 -6.93 -9.79 -2.83
N TYR A 43 -6.75 -8.49 -2.63
CA TYR A 43 -6.25 -7.57 -3.65
C TYR A 43 -4.76 -7.26 -3.46
N GLN A 44 -4.08 -6.94 -4.56
CA GLN A 44 -2.69 -6.48 -4.56
C GLN A 44 -2.55 -5.21 -3.72
N GLY A 45 -1.41 -5.07 -3.04
CA GLY A 45 -1.15 -3.93 -2.16
C GLY A 45 -1.78 -4.03 -0.77
N ILE A 46 -2.43 -5.15 -0.42
CA ILE A 46 -2.84 -5.39 0.96
C ILE A 46 -1.61 -5.57 1.87
N GLU A 47 -1.63 -4.91 3.03
CA GLU A 47 -0.53 -5.02 3.98
C GLU A 47 -0.49 -6.40 4.64
N LYS A 48 0.72 -6.91 4.89
CA LYS A 48 0.95 -8.27 5.40
C LYS A 48 0.18 -8.57 6.70
N TYR A 49 0.07 -7.58 7.60
CA TYR A 49 -0.65 -7.76 8.86
C TYR A 49 -2.16 -7.85 8.67
N ILE A 50 -2.73 -7.14 7.68
CA ILE A 50 -4.16 -7.22 7.35
C ILE A 50 -4.45 -8.60 6.78
N LEU A 51 -3.61 -9.07 5.85
CA LEU A 51 -3.73 -10.42 5.31
C LEU A 51 -3.64 -11.48 6.41
N TYR A 52 -2.68 -11.36 7.32
CA TYR A 52 -2.53 -12.28 8.45
C TYR A 52 -3.78 -12.29 9.36
N ALA A 53 -4.34 -11.11 9.68
CA ALA A 53 -5.55 -11.02 10.48
C ALA A 53 -6.74 -11.69 9.80
N LEU A 54 -6.95 -11.44 8.50
CA LEU A 54 -7.99 -12.09 7.70
C LEU A 54 -7.85 -13.61 7.71
N LEU A 55 -6.62 -14.11 7.53
CA LEU A 55 -6.33 -15.55 7.51
C LEU A 55 -6.50 -16.22 8.88
N LYS A 56 -6.28 -15.51 9.98
CA LYS A 56 -6.45 -16.05 11.34
C LYS A 56 -7.91 -16.29 11.70
N GLU A 57 -8.83 -15.55 11.09
CA GLU A 57 -10.26 -15.61 11.36
C GLU A 57 -11.05 -16.49 10.38
N LEU A 58 -10.40 -17.03 9.35
CA LEU A 58 -10.94 -18.10 8.51
C LEU A 58 -10.88 -19.40 9.31
#